data_AF-A0A1Z4QTN3-F1
#
_entry.id   AF-A0A1Z4QTN3-F1
#
_cell.length_a   1.000
_cell.length_b   1.000
_cell.length_c   1.000
_cell.angle_alpha   90.00
_cell.angle_beta   90.00
_cell.angle_gamma   90.00
#
_symmetry.space_group_name_H-M   'P 1'
#
loop_
_entity.id
_entity.type
_entity.pdbx_description
1 polymer ?
#
loop_
_entity_poly.entity_id
_entity_poly.type
_entity_poly.pdbx_seq_one_letter_code
_entity_poly.pdbx_strand_id
1 'polypeptide(L)' 'MNRIELEWQQLKKPEISGQMFDDELDLAYAVIDGIDARGERNNYRTERFKFNNYSSS' A
#
# COMPACT_ATOMS: atom_id res chain seq x y z
N MET A 1 -2.43 15.47 13.89
CA MET A 1 -2.19 14.85 12.57
C MET A 1 -1.84 13.38 12.79
N ASN A 2 -2.46 12.49 12.02
CA ASN A 2 -2.29 11.03 12.17
C ASN A 2 -0.95 10.60 11.57
N ARG A 3 -0.19 9.73 12.26
CA ARG A 3 1.12 9.25 11.81
C ARG A 3 1.07 8.55 10.45
N ILE A 4 -0.07 7.92 10.13
CA ILE A 4 -0.28 7.23 8.85
C ILE A 4 -0.27 8.19 7.65
N GLU A 5 -0.64 9.47 7.85
CA GLU A 5 -0.73 10.46 6.78
C GLU A 5 0.66 10.80 6.21
N LEU A 6 1.68 10.83 7.07
CA LEU A 6 3.06 11.04 6.68
C LEU A 6 3.60 9.86 5.87
N GLU A 7 3.24 8.65 6.28
CA GLU A 7 3.60 7.41 5.57
C GLU A 7 2.97 7.37 4.17
N TRP A 8 1.72 7.79 4.02
CA TRP A 8 1.05 7.92 2.72
C TRP A 8 1.68 8.97 1.81
N GLN A 9 2.12 10.11 2.36
CA GLN A 9 2.85 11.13 1.60
C GLN A 9 4.21 10.62 1.09
N GLN A 10 4.89 9.80 1.90
CA GLN A 10 6.15 9.16 1.53
C GLN A 10 5.97 8.03 0.51
N LEU A 11 4.83 7.32 0.52
CA LEU A 11 4.49 6.32 -0.51
C LEU A 11 4.15 6.99 -1.85
N LYS A 12 3.36 8.08 -1.81
CA LYS A 12 2.88 8.76 -3.02
C LYS A 12 3.97 9.50 -3.80
N LYS A 13 4.95 10.09 -3.12
CA LYS A 13 5.94 10.99 -3.78
C LYS A 13 7.00 10.30 -4.64
N PRO A 14 7.59 9.16 -4.25
CA PRO A 14 8.60 8.48 -5.05
C PRO A 14 8.06 7.32 -5.91
N GLU A 15 6.93 6.69 -5.55
CA GLU A 15 6.59 5.35 -6.11
C GLU A 15 5.29 5.34 -6.94
N ILE A 16 4.31 6.18 -6.62
CA ILE A 16 2.98 6.22 -7.29
C ILE A 16 2.79 7.54 -8.06
N SER A 17 3.73 8.49 -7.95
CA SER A 17 3.63 9.81 -8.60
C SER A 17 3.87 9.70 -10.11
N GLY A 18 2.83 9.94 -10.89
CA GLY A 18 2.91 10.02 -12.37
C GLY A 18 2.32 8.83 -13.12
N GLN A 19 1.83 7.79 -12.44
CA GLN A 19 1.05 6.73 -13.08
C GLN A 19 -0.43 7.12 -13.16
N MET A 20 -1.00 7.00 -14.35
CA MET A 20 -2.46 6.97 -14.53
C MET A 20 -2.90 5.52 -14.33
N PHE A 21 -3.87 5.32 -13.45
CA PHE A 21 -4.46 4.00 -13.22
C PHE A 21 -5.77 3.92 -14.01
N ASP A 22 -5.95 2.85 -14.78
CA ASP A 22 -7.18 2.63 -15.55
C ASP A 22 -8.37 2.36 -14.62
N ASP A 23 -8.15 1.63 -13.52
CA ASP A 23 -9.21 1.20 -12.59
C ASP A 23 -8.71 1.06 -11.14
N GLU A 24 -9.65 0.90 -10.20
CA GLU A 24 -9.35 0.71 -8.76
C GLU A 24 -8.45 -0.51 -8.49
N LEU A 25 -8.59 -1.57 -9.29
CA LEU A 25 -7.76 -2.77 -9.18
C LEU A 25 -6.29 -2.48 -9.49
N ASP A 26 -6.05 -1.69 -10.53
CA ASP A 26 -4.70 -1.28 -10.96
C ASP A 26 -4.04 -0.40 -9.90
N LEU A 27 -4.80 0.54 -9.34
CA LEU A 27 -4.37 1.34 -8.19
C LEU A 27 -4.03 0.46 -6.98
N ALA A 28 -4.85 -0.55 -6.67
CA ALA A 28 -4.62 -1.43 -5.54
C ALA A 28 -3.33 -2.25 -5.69
N TYR A 29 -3.02 -2.72 -6.91
CA TYR A 29 -1.78 -3.42 -7.19
C TYR A 29 -0.56 -2.49 -7.07
N ALA A 30 -0.63 -1.28 -7.62
CA ALA A 30 0.46 -0.31 -7.50
C ALA A 30 0.75 0.09 -6.05
N VAL A 31 -0.29 0.20 -5.21
CA VAL A 31 -0.12 0.45 -3.76
C VAL A 31 0.55 -0.72 -3.06
N ILE A 32 0.19 -1.97 -3.39
CA ILE A 32 0.81 -3.17 -2.82
C ILE A 32 2.28 -3.24 -3.22
N ASP A 33 2.59 -3.01 -4.50
CA ASP A 33 3.95 -3.03 -5.04
C ASP A 33 4.85 -1.99 -4.35
N GLY A 34 4.37 -0.75 -4.20
CA GLY A 34 5.13 0.30 -3.50
C GLY A 34 5.33 0.03 -1.99
N ILE A 35 4.43 -0.73 -1.36
CA ILE A 35 4.61 -1.17 0.02
C ILE A 35 5.68 -2.27 0.11
N ASP A 36 5.66 -3.23 -0.82
CA ASP A 36 6.61 -4.34 -0.88
C ASP A 36 8.02 -3.84 -1.23
N ALA A 37 8.17 -2.98 -2.25
CA ALA A 37 9.44 -2.35 -2.62
C ALA A 37 10.05 -1.54 -1.47
N ARG A 38 9.21 -0.81 -0.74
CA ARG A 38 9.63 -0.13 0.50
C ARG A 38 10.12 -1.12 1.56
N GLY A 39 9.46 -2.26 1.72
CA GLY A 39 9.88 -3.32 2.64
C GLY A 39 11.24 -3.90 2.27
N GLU A 40 11.43 -4.27 1.00
CA GLU A 40 12.71 -4.79 0.48
C GLU A 40 13.85 -3.80 0.72
N ARG A 41 13.63 -2.51 0.43
CA ARG A 41 14.63 -1.45 0.65
C ARG A 41 15.05 -1.30 2.10
N ASN A 42 14.15 -1.59 3.05
CA ASN A 42 14.39 -1.44 4.48
C ASN A 42 14.61 -2.79 5.19
N ASN A 43 14.79 -3.87 4.42
CA ASN A 43 15.06 -5.23 4.90
C ASN A 43 13.99 -5.79 5.85
N TYR A 44 12.72 -5.48 5.61
CA TYR A 44 11.58 -6.09 6.31
C TYR A 44 10.53 -6.60 5.32
N ARG A 45 9.82 -7.67 5.71
CA ARG A 45 8.73 -8.23 4.91
C ARG A 45 7.40 -7.58 5.28
N THR A 46 6.62 -7.28 4.26
CA THR A 46 5.27 -6.77 4.33
C THR A 46 4.28 -7.92 4.17
N GLU A 47 3.26 -7.96 5.00
CA GLU A 47 2.21 -8.98 4.93
C GLU A 47 0.85 -8.33 4.72
N ARG A 48 0.07 -8.86 3.79
CA ARG A 48 -1.29 -8.40 3.54
C ARG A 48 -2.20 -8.86 4.68
N PHE A 49 -2.65 -7.91 5.50
CA PHE A 49 -3.68 -8.19 6.50
C PHE A 49 -5.03 -8.44 5.82
N LYS A 50 -5.65 -9.60 6.10
CA LYS A 50 -7.00 -9.91 5.67
C LYS A 50 -7.92 -9.80 6.87
N PHE A 51 -8.96 -8.96 6.78
CA PHE A 51 -10.03 -8.96 7.77
C PHE A 51 -10.69 -10.33 7.75
N ASN A 52 -10.56 -11.08 8.84
CA ASN A 52 -11.29 -12.31 8.98
C ASN A 52 -12.75 -11.96 9.25
N ASN A 53 -13.60 -12.02 8.23
CA ASN A 53 -15.04 -11.90 8.41
C ASN A 53 -15.54 -13.16 9.12
N TYR A 54 -15.49 -13.18 10.44
CA TYR A 54 -16.37 -14.04 11.22
C TYR A 54 -17.79 -13.48 11.08
N SER A 55 -18.48 -13.87 10.01
CA SER A 55 -19.94 -13.82 9.98
C SER A 55 -20.43 -14.93 10.92
N SER A 56 -20.51 -14.65 12.21
CA SER A 56 -21.28 -15.46 13.14
C SER A 56 -22.73 -15.50 12.64
N SER A 57 -23.21 -16.73 12.44
CA SER A 57 -24.56 -17.10 11.98
C SER A 57 -25.67 -16.51 12.82
#